data_AF-A0A833CYE8-F1
#
_entry.id   AF-A0A833CYE8-F1
#
_cell.length_a   1.000
_cell.length_b   1.000
_cell.length_c   1.000
_cell.angle_alpha   90.00
_cell.angle_beta   90.00
_cell.angle_gamma   90.00
#
_symmetry.space_group_name_H-M   'P 1'
#
loop_
_entity.id
_entity.type
_entity.pdbx_description
1 polymer ?
#
loop_
_entity_poly.entity_id
_entity_poly.type
_entity_poly.pdbx_seq_one_letter_code
_entity_poly.pdbx_strand_id
1 'polypeptide(L)'
;MKKINISNITGVLFIILGALSIACPFYSSLGIEAFFGALFLFGGIFHLFGSFEEKQRDGYIWNFVVGVLYIIAGVYLLSHPLIGLLFLTILLIALFYAQGILTIIFGFQQRKETQYWVW
;
A
#
# COMPACT_ATOMS: atom_id res chain seq x y z
N MET A 1 -32.39 23.47 -26.82
CA MET A 1 -31.10 23.61 -26.10
C MET A 1 -30.91 22.37 -25.23
N LYS A 2 -29.91 21.52 -25.52
CA LYS A 2 -29.70 20.22 -24.84
C LYS A 2 -29.14 20.50 -23.44
N LYS A 3 -29.90 20.20 -22.37
CA LYS A 3 -29.42 20.33 -20.99
C LYS A 3 -28.22 19.41 -20.80
N ILE A 4 -27.05 19.98 -20.53
CA ILE A 4 -25.87 19.20 -20.19
C ILE A 4 -26.09 18.63 -18.78
N ASN A 5 -26.17 17.31 -18.67
CA ASN A 5 -26.36 16.63 -17.39
C ASN A 5 -25.05 16.63 -16.61
N ILE A 6 -25.13 16.95 -15.31
CA ILE A 6 -23.99 16.99 -14.38
C ILE A 6 -23.19 15.68 -14.41
N SER A 7 -23.85 14.52 -14.51
CA SER A 7 -23.17 13.21 -14.60
C SER A 7 -22.19 13.12 -15.77
N ASN A 8 -22.55 13.65 -16.94
CA ASN A 8 -21.68 13.61 -18.12
C ASN A 8 -20.47 14.53 -17.96
N ILE A 9 -20.64 15.69 -17.31
CA ILE A 9 -19.55 16.62 -17.02
C ILE A 9 -18.57 15.97 -16.04
N THR A 10 -19.08 15.37 -14.96
CA THR A 10 -18.26 14.68 -13.96
C THR A 10 -17.48 13.52 -14.61
N GLY A 11 -18.11 12.76 -15.50
CA GLY A 11 -17.45 11.67 -16.24
C GLY A 11 -16.31 12.16 -17.11
N VAL A 12 -16.52 13.21 -17.92
CA VAL A 12 -15.47 13.81 -18.75
C VAL A 12 -14.34 14.37 -17.88
N LEU A 13 -14.67 15.00 -16.75
CA LEU A 13 -13.70 15.54 -15.80
C LEU A 13 -12.80 14.43 -15.22
N PHE A 14 -13.39 13.30 -14.77
CA PHE A 14 -12.61 12.17 -14.27
C PHE A 14 -11.71 11.53 -15.32
N ILE A 15 -12.15 11.46 -16.58
CA ILE A 15 -11.30 10.96 -17.68
C ILE A 15 -10.07 11.85 -17.85
N ILE A 16 -10.26 13.17 -17.86
CA ILE A 16 -9.16 14.14 -18.00
C ILE A 16 -8.22 14.06 -16.80
N LEU A 17 -8.75 14.00 -15.58
CA LEU A 17 -7.96 13.86 -14.36
C LEU A 17 -7.18 12.54 -14.34
N GLY A 18 -7.79 11.43 -14.72
CA GLY A 18 -7.12 10.13 -14.83
C GLY A 18 -6.01 10.14 -15.88
N ALA A 19 -6.24 10.75 -17.04
CA ALA A 19 -5.23 10.91 -18.08
C ALA A 19 -4.04 11.76 -17.60
N LEU A 20 -4.31 12.87 -16.89
CA LEU A 20 -3.28 13.71 -16.27
C LEU A 20 -2.49 12.95 -15.21
N SER A 21 -3.15 12.12 -14.39
CA SER A 21 -2.48 11.28 -13.40
C SER A 21 -1.50 10.28 -14.04
N ILE A 22 -1.84 9.72 -15.20
CA ILE A 22 -0.95 8.83 -15.96
C ILE A 22 0.21 9.63 -16.57
N ALA A 23 -0.06 10.81 -17.13
CA ALA A 23 0.95 11.66 -17.76
C ALA A 23 1.97 12.22 -16.75
N CYS A 24 1.55 12.47 -15.51
CA CYS A 24 2.39 13.00 -14.45
C CYS A 24 2.46 12.04 -13.25
N PRO A 25 3.23 10.93 -13.38
CA PRO A 25 3.25 9.87 -12.37
C PRO A 25 3.76 10.34 -11.00
N PHE A 26 4.67 11.31 -10.96
CA PHE A 26 5.22 11.83 -9.70
C PHE A 26 4.14 12.39 -8.75
N TYR A 27 3.22 13.21 -9.28
CA TYR A 27 2.12 13.76 -8.50
C TYR A 27 1.09 12.70 -8.11
N SER A 28 0.85 11.73 -8.98
CA SER A 28 0.00 10.58 -8.68
C SER A 28 0.55 9.73 -7.54
N SER A 29 1.86 9.52 -7.50
CA SER A 29 2.51 8.75 -6.44
C SER A 29 2.42 9.45 -5.07
N LEU A 30 2.48 10.78 -5.02
CA LEU A 30 2.21 11.55 -3.79
C LEU A 30 0.78 11.34 -3.28
N GLY A 31 -0.19 11.22 -4.19
CA GLY A 31 -1.58 10.93 -3.84
C GLY A 31 -1.75 9.53 -3.23
N ILE A 32 -1.10 8.52 -3.81
CA ILE A 32 -1.07 7.15 -3.27
C ILE A 32 -0.44 7.16 -1.88
N GLU A 33 0.67 7.85 -1.71
CA GLU A 33 1.33 7.92 -0.42
C GLU A 33 0.48 8.59 0.66
N ALA A 34 -0.17 9.72 0.34
CA ALA A 34 -1.07 10.38 1.28
C ALA A 34 -2.23 9.45 1.69
N PHE A 35 -2.73 8.64 0.75
CA PHE A 35 -3.73 7.61 1.05
C PHE A 35 -3.20 6.55 2.02
N PHE A 36 -1.97 6.04 1.82
CA PHE A 36 -1.33 5.11 2.77
C PHE A 36 -1.07 5.74 4.14
N GLY A 37 -0.64 7.00 4.19
CA GLY A 37 -0.47 7.76 5.44
C GLY A 37 -1.78 7.87 6.22
N ALA A 38 -2.88 8.16 5.53
CA ALA A 38 -4.21 8.18 6.12
C ALA A 38 -4.62 6.79 6.65
N LEU A 39 -4.38 5.72 5.88
CA LEU A 39 -4.64 4.34 6.34
C LEU A 39 -3.88 3.99 7.61
N PHE A 40 -2.61 4.40 7.72
CA PHE A 40 -1.82 4.20 8.94
C PHE A 40 -2.37 4.98 10.14
N LEU A 41 -2.83 6.21 9.94
CA LEU A 41 -3.51 6.96 11.01
C LEU A 41 -4.79 6.25 11.46
N PHE A 42 -5.67 5.87 10.54
CA PHE A 42 -6.90 5.15 10.88
C PHE A 42 -6.60 3.81 11.53
N GLY A 43 -5.67 3.03 10.99
CA GLY A 43 -5.24 1.75 11.55
C GLY A 43 -4.67 1.89 12.96
N GLY A 44 -3.85 2.92 13.20
CA GLY A 44 -3.32 3.23 14.53
C GLY A 44 -4.40 3.61 15.53
N ILE A 45 -5.39 4.39 15.10
CA ILE A 45 -6.57 4.74 15.90
C ILE A 45 -7.35 3.47 16.28
N PHE A 46 -7.62 2.57 15.34
CA PHE A 46 -8.29 1.29 15.62
C PHE A 46 -7.49 0.40 16.56
N HIS A 47 -6.17 0.31 16.38
CA HIS A 47 -5.26 -0.42 17.28
C HIS A 47 -5.31 0.14 18.71
N LEU A 48 -5.31 1.47 18.87
CA LEU A 48 -5.42 2.10 20.17
C LEU A 48 -6.78 1.82 20.81
N PHE A 49 -7.88 2.00 20.09
CA PHE A 49 -9.22 1.70 20.60
C PHE A 49 -9.38 0.23 20.99
N GLY A 50 -8.91 -0.70 20.16
CA GLY A 50 -8.93 -2.13 20.45
C GLY A 50 -8.06 -2.51 21.65
N SER A 51 -6.95 -1.80 21.88
CA SER A 51 -6.12 -2.02 23.07
C SER A 51 -6.88 -1.70 24.37
N PHE A 52 -7.78 -0.71 24.36
CA PHE A 52 -8.56 -0.39 25.57
C PHE A 52 -9.59 -1.46 25.93
N GLU A 53 -10.08 -2.24 24.97
CA GLU A 53 -11.01 -3.35 25.19
C GLU A 53 -10.29 -4.62 25.68
N GLU A 54 -9.04 -4.85 25.29
CA GLU A 54 -8.24 -6.04 25.62
C GLU A 54 -7.33 -5.88 26.85
N LYS A 55 -7.62 -4.96 27.76
CA LYS A 55 -6.82 -4.71 28.99
C LYS A 55 -6.52 -5.95 29.86
N GLN A 56 -7.25 -7.06 29.69
CA GLN A 56 -7.08 -8.31 30.44
C GLN A 56 -6.34 -9.42 29.68
N ARG A 57 -5.86 -9.18 28.45
CA ARG A 57 -5.20 -10.18 27.59
C ARG A 57 -3.71 -9.86 27.43
N ASP A 58 -2.88 -10.90 27.33
CA ASP A 58 -1.40 -10.85 27.25
C ASP A 58 -0.84 -10.05 26.05
N GLY A 59 -1.70 -9.56 25.15
CA GLY A 59 -1.35 -8.76 23.98
C GLY A 59 -1.51 -7.23 24.14
N TYR A 60 -2.01 -6.72 25.28
CA TYR A 60 -2.34 -5.30 25.47
C TYR A 60 -1.16 -4.36 25.14
N ILE A 61 0.01 -4.63 25.72
CA ILE A 61 1.21 -3.79 25.57
C ILE A 61 1.66 -3.77 24.10
N TRP A 62 1.65 -4.94 23.46
CA TRP A 62 2.01 -5.06 22.05
C TRP A 62 1.04 -4.28 21.16
N ASN A 63 -0.27 -4.42 21.40
CA ASN A 63 -1.31 -3.75 20.63
C ASN A 63 -1.22 -2.22 20.76
N PHE A 64 -0.97 -1.72 21.98
CA PHE A 64 -0.77 -0.30 22.25
C PHE A 64 0.49 0.24 21.55
N VAL A 65 1.63 -0.46 21.67
CA VAL A 65 2.89 -0.06 21.02
C VAL A 65 2.75 -0.02 19.50
N VAL A 66 2.11 -1.04 18.91
CA VAL A 66 1.83 -1.08 17.47
C VAL A 66 0.91 0.07 17.05
N GLY A 67 -0.15 0.35 17.82
CA GLY A 67 -1.04 1.47 17.55
C GLY A 67 -0.34 2.83 17.56
N VAL A 68 0.50 3.09 18.56
CA VAL A 68 1.34 4.30 18.64
C VAL A 68 2.30 4.39 17.46
N LEU A 69 2.98 3.29 17.11
CA LEU A 69 3.87 3.23 15.96
C LEU A 69 3.15 3.56 14.65
N TYR A 70 1.94 3.02 14.45
CA TYR A 70 1.11 3.31 13.27
C TYR A 70 0.75 4.80 13.18
N ILE A 71 0.39 5.44 14.29
CA ILE A 71 0.09 6.88 14.31
C ILE A 71 1.35 7.68 13.98
N ILE A 72 2.48 7.39 14.63
CA ILE A 72 3.75 8.08 14.37
C ILE A 72 4.15 7.92 12.90
N ALA A 73 4.06 6.71 12.37
CA ALA A 73 4.35 6.43 10.97
C ALA A 73 3.41 7.21 10.05
N GLY A 74 2.10 7.20 10.29
CA GLY A 74 1.12 7.95 9.51
C GLY A 74 1.38 9.46 9.51
N VAL A 75 1.65 10.06 10.67
CA VAL A 75 2.02 11.48 10.78
C VAL A 75 3.32 11.77 10.03
N TYR A 76 4.31 10.90 10.16
CA TYR A 76 5.62 11.08 9.53
C TYR A 76 5.54 11.00 8.00
N LEU A 77 4.79 10.02 7.47
CA LEU A 77 4.51 9.89 6.03
C LEU A 77 3.83 11.15 5.48
N LEU A 78 2.80 11.65 6.17
CA LEU A 78 2.09 12.86 5.72
C LEU A 78 2.94 14.13 5.82
N SER A 79 3.88 14.19 6.77
CA SER A 79 4.78 15.34 6.94
C SER A 79 5.95 15.31 5.96
N HIS A 80 6.43 14.11 5.60
CA HIS A 80 7.58 13.91 4.72
C HIS A 80 7.26 12.90 3.60
N PRO A 81 6.46 13.29 2.61
CA PRO A 81 6.01 12.38 1.57
C PRO A 81 7.19 11.80 0.72
N LEU A 82 8.25 12.57 0.52
CA LEU A 82 9.40 12.02 -0.21
C LEU A 82 10.01 10.77 0.44
N ILE A 83 9.89 10.65 1.76
CA ILE A 83 10.45 9.51 2.51
C ILE A 83 9.52 8.30 2.43
N GLY A 84 8.19 8.49 2.55
CA GLY A 84 7.26 7.36 2.47
C GLY A 84 7.20 6.76 1.06
N LEU A 85 7.32 7.58 0.02
CA LEU A 85 7.58 7.14 -1.36
C LEU A 85 8.79 6.19 -1.46
N LEU A 86 9.92 6.56 -0.87
CA LEU A 86 11.13 5.73 -0.85
C LEU A 86 10.92 4.44 -0.06
N PHE A 87 10.29 4.51 1.11
CA PHE A 87 9.97 3.32 1.91
C PHE A 87 9.10 2.33 1.14
N LEU A 88 8.02 2.79 0.51
CA LEU A 88 7.14 1.94 -0.28
C LEU A 88 7.87 1.33 -1.48
N THR A 89 8.75 2.10 -2.12
CA THR A 89 9.55 1.62 -3.24
C THR A 89 10.55 0.54 -2.80
N ILE A 90 11.29 0.77 -1.72
CA ILE A 90 12.25 -0.18 -1.16
C ILE A 90 11.54 -1.46 -0.71
N LEU A 91 10.38 -1.33 -0.07
CA LEU A 91 9.53 -2.46 0.32
C LEU A 91 9.17 -3.30 -0.91
N LEU A 92 8.69 -2.66 -1.98
CA LEU A 92 8.31 -3.35 -3.21
C LEU A 92 9.51 -4.04 -3.87
N ILE A 93 10.66 -3.37 -3.91
CA ILE A 93 11.92 -3.95 -4.40
C ILE A 93 12.26 -5.21 -3.60
N ALA A 94 12.23 -5.14 -2.27
CA ALA A 94 12.54 -6.28 -1.42
C ALA A 94 11.58 -7.45 -1.64
N LEU A 95 10.27 -7.18 -1.77
CA LEU A 95 9.26 -8.20 -2.04
C LEU A 95 9.47 -8.86 -3.40
N PHE A 96 9.67 -8.07 -4.45
CA PHE A 96 9.92 -8.61 -5.80
C PHE A 96 11.23 -9.37 -5.87
N TYR A 97 12.25 -8.92 -5.16
CA TYR A 97 13.52 -9.62 -5.07
C TYR A 97 13.37 -10.98 -4.39
N ALA A 98 12.69 -11.02 -3.23
CA ALA A 98 12.38 -12.27 -2.54
C ALA A 98 11.53 -13.21 -3.41
N GLN A 99 10.49 -12.68 -4.07
CA GLN A 99 9.65 -13.45 -4.98
C GLN A 99 10.47 -14.01 -6.14
N GLY A 100 11.33 -13.22 -6.76
CA GLY A 100 12.21 -13.65 -7.85
C GLY A 100 13.12 -14.79 -7.43
N ILE A 101 13.75 -14.68 -6.25
CA ILE A 101 14.58 -15.77 -5.69
C ILE A 101 13.76 -17.04 -5.48
N LEU A 102 12.59 -16.94 -4.84
CA LEU A 102 11.72 -18.09 -4.61
C LEU A 102 11.29 -18.75 -5.93
N THR A 103 10.91 -17.96 -6.94
CA THR A 103 10.56 -18.47 -8.26
C THR A 103 11.73 -19.20 -8.93
N ILE A 104 12.96 -18.69 -8.81
CA ILE A 104 14.15 -19.36 -9.33
C ILE A 104 14.37 -20.71 -8.61
N ILE A 105 14.29 -20.73 -7.28
CA ILE A 105 14.43 -21.96 -6.48
C ILE A 105 13.38 -22.99 -6.87
N PHE A 106 12.11 -22.59 -6.94
CA PHE A 106 11.01 -23.49 -7.34
C PHE A 106 11.16 -23.97 -8.79
N GLY A 107 11.62 -23.12 -9.69
CA GLY A 107 11.92 -23.51 -11.07
C GLY A 107 12.98 -24.61 -11.16
N PHE A 108 14.03 -24.54 -10.33
CA PHE A 108 15.03 -25.62 -10.25
C PHE A 108 14.51 -26.88 -9.56
N GLN A 109 13.63 -26.75 -8.57
CA GLN A 109 12.99 -27.92 -7.93
C GLN A 109 12.05 -28.66 -8.89
N GLN A 110 11.21 -27.95 -9.65
CA GLN A 110 10.31 -28.56 -10.63
C GLN A 110 11.05 -29.17 -11.83
N ARG A 111 12.23 -28.64 -12.20
CA ARG A 111 13.11 -29.28 -13.19
C ARG A 111 13.63 -30.65 -12.75
N LYS A 112 13.71 -30.94 -11.45
CA LYS A 112 14.14 -32.27 -10.96
C LYS A 112 13.03 -33.33 -11.12
N GLU A 113 11.77 -32.91 -11.03
CA GLU A 113 10.60 -33.79 -11.21
C GLU A 113 10.22 -33.99 -12.69
N THR A 114 10.58 -33.04 -13.57
CA THR A 114 10.25 -33.09 -15.03
C THR A 114 11.29 -33.83 -15.90
N GLN A 115 12.22 -34.58 -15.30
CA GLN A 115 13.21 -35.40 -16.04
C GLN A 115 12.57 -36.56 -16.85
N TYR A 116 11.26 -36.78 -16.75
CA TYR A 116 10.52 -37.83 -17.48
C TYR A 116 9.79 -37.36 -18.74
N TRP A 117 9.78 -36.07 -19.07
CA TRP A 117 9.17 -35.57 -20.31
C TRP A 117 10.23 -34.98 -21.25
N VAL A 118 11.23 -35.83 -21.55
CA VAL A 118 11.98 -35.73 -22.80
C VAL A 118 11.28 -36.65 -23.79
N TRP A 119 10.26 -36.11 -24.46
CA TRP A 119 9.84 -36.64 -25.76
C TRP A 119 10.28 -35.63 -26.82
#